data_AF-A0A357IRQ2-F1
#
_entry.id   AF-A0A357IRQ2-F1
#
_cell.length_a   1.000
_cell.length_b   1.000
_cell.length_c   1.000
_cell.angle_alpha   90.00
_cell.angle_beta   90.00
_cell.angle_gamma   90.00
#
_symmetry.space_group_name_H-M   'P 1'
#
loop_
_entity.id
_entity.type
_entity.pdbx_description
1 polymer ?
#
loop_
_entity_poly.entity_id
_entity_poly.type
_entity_poly.pdbx_seq_one_letter_code
_entity_poly.pdbx_strand_id
1 'polypeptide(L)' 'MINGSNAGQKAEKFVKKYLPEAPLGFIYKAFRKKDIKANGHWIKKDYILQSGDVLRIYVTDAQLEDFKKPRPAQKKPFPY' A
#
# COMPACT_ATOMS: atom_id res chain seq x y z
N MET A 1 -2.83 -6.80 13.73
CA MET A 1 -2.34 -5.86 14.76
C MET A 1 -0.86 -5.65 14.52
N ILE A 2 -0.38 -4.43 14.59
CA ILE A 2 1.04 -4.11 14.38
C ILE A 2 1.81 -4.47 15.65
N ASN A 3 2.81 -5.35 15.50
CA ASN A 3 3.66 -5.80 16.59
C ASN A 3 4.89 -4.87 16.73
N GLY A 4 5.59 -4.88 17.87
CA GLY A 4 6.64 -3.92 18.21
C GLY A 4 7.74 -3.74 17.14
N SER A 5 8.11 -4.79 16.42
CA SER A 5 9.11 -4.73 15.34
C SER A 5 8.64 -4.00 14.07
N ASN A 6 7.33 -3.85 13.91
CA ASN A 6 6.69 -3.13 12.81
C ASN A 6 6.21 -1.74 13.24
N ALA A 7 6.34 -1.40 14.53
CA ALA A 7 6.06 -0.07 15.04
C ALA A 7 7.21 0.89 14.67
N GLY A 8 6.89 2.16 14.43
CA GLY A 8 7.87 3.18 14.03
C GLY A 8 8.17 3.22 12.52
N GLN A 9 7.57 2.35 11.71
CA GLN A 9 7.73 2.41 10.25
C GLN A 9 6.57 3.13 9.57
N LYS A 10 6.84 3.69 8.38
CA LYS A 10 5.79 4.30 7.55
C LYS A 10 4.78 3.26 7.08
N ALA A 11 3.51 3.65 7.06
CA ALA A 11 2.41 2.84 6.54
C ALA A 11 2.68 2.37 5.11
N GLU A 12 3.24 3.23 4.26
CA GLU A 12 3.65 2.85 2.90
C GLU A 12 4.61 1.64 2.87
N LYS A 13 5.62 1.65 3.75
CA LYS A 13 6.63 0.58 3.83
C LYS A 13 6.01 -0.73 4.30
N PHE A 14 5.12 -0.66 5.28
CA PHE A 14 4.39 -1.82 5.76
C PHE A 14 3.45 -2.40 4.70
N VAL A 15 2.67 -1.56 4.04
CA VAL A 15 1.74 -1.97 2.96
C VAL A 15 2.50 -2.59 1.80
N LYS A 16 3.64 -2.02 1.40
CA LYS A 16 4.52 -2.60 0.37
C LYS A 16 5.07 -3.98 0.75
N LYS A 17 5.40 -4.18 2.03
CA LYS A 17 5.86 -5.49 2.54
C LYS A 17 4.71 -6.51 2.59
N TYR A 18 3.49 -6.05 2.86
CA TYR A 18 2.31 -6.91 2.97
C TYR A 18 1.69 -7.28 1.62
N LEU A 19 1.81 -6.39 0.62
CA LEU A 19 1.34 -6.59 -0.75
C LEU A 19 2.54 -6.55 -1.73
N PRO A 20 3.42 -7.56 -1.73
CA PRO A 20 4.60 -7.58 -2.58
C PRO A 20 4.25 -7.65 -4.08
N GLU A 21 3.11 -8.24 -4.42
CA GLU A 21 2.60 -8.32 -5.79
C GLU A 21 1.96 -7.01 -6.26
N ALA A 22 1.59 -6.11 -5.34
CA ALA A 22 0.93 -4.87 -5.69
C ALA A 22 1.94 -3.83 -6.21
N PRO A 23 1.71 -3.23 -7.39
CA PRO A 23 2.66 -2.27 -7.92
C PRO A 23 2.65 -0.96 -7.14
N LEU A 24 3.79 -0.27 -7.10
CA LEU A 24 3.95 0.94 -6.27
C LEU A 24 2.90 2.03 -6.59
N GLY A 25 2.57 2.19 -7.87
CA GLY A 25 1.51 3.10 -8.30
C GLY A 25 0.11 2.74 -7.78
N PHE A 26 -0.16 1.45 -7.55
CA PHE A 26 -1.39 1.01 -6.88
C PHE A 26 -1.39 1.43 -5.42
N ILE A 27 -0.30 1.16 -4.69
CA ILE A 27 -0.16 1.51 -3.28
C ILE A 27 -0.43 3.01 -3.09
N TYR A 28 0.17 3.87 -3.92
CA TYR A 28 -0.10 5.31 -3.88
C TYR A 28 -1.56 5.67 -4.19
N LYS A 29 -2.19 4.99 -5.16
CA LYS A 29 -3.63 5.19 -5.45
C LYS A 29 -4.51 4.78 -4.28
N ALA A 30 -4.20 3.67 -3.59
CA ALA A 30 -4.97 3.19 -2.44
C ALA A 30 -4.92 4.19 -1.27
N PHE A 31 -3.75 4.75 -0.96
CA PHE A 31 -3.62 5.84 0.01
C PHE A 31 -4.41 7.09 -0.41
N ARG A 32 -4.37 7.45 -1.70
CA ARG A 32 -5.10 8.62 -2.23
C ARG A 32 -6.62 8.43 -2.21
N LYS A 33 -7.11 7.24 -2.55
CA LYS A 33 -8.54 6.89 -2.60
C LYS A 33 -9.16 6.63 -1.23
N LYS A 34 -8.36 6.66 -0.16
CA LYS A 34 -8.77 6.35 1.22
C LYS A 34 -9.18 4.88 1.42
N ASP A 35 -8.62 4.00 0.60
CA ASP A 35 -8.77 2.55 0.71
C ASP A 35 -7.96 1.95 1.87
N ILE A 36 -7.07 2.74 2.49
CA ILE A 36 -6.21 2.30 3.60
C ILE A 36 -6.60 3.07 4.87
N LYS A 37 -6.94 2.32 5.92
CA LYS A 37 -7.32 2.85 7.24
C LYS A 37 -6.45 2.26 8.34
N ALA A 38 -6.07 3.06 9.32
CA ALA A 38 -5.54 2.59 10.60
C ALA A 38 -6.54 2.94 11.71
N ASN A 39 -6.85 1.97 12.57
CA ASN A 39 -7.76 2.16 13.69
C ASN A 39 -9.12 2.81 13.30
N GLY A 40 -9.64 2.45 12.12
CA GLY A 40 -10.90 3.01 11.60
C GLY A 40 -10.79 4.36 10.88
N HIS A 41 -9.65 5.05 10.97
CA HIS A 41 -9.42 6.34 10.31
C HIS A 41 -8.52 6.22 9.08
N TRP A 42 -8.77 7.05 8.05
CA TRP A 42 -7.91 7.15 6.86
C TRP A 42 -6.55 7.72 7.23
N ILE A 43 -5.50 7.10 6.70
CA ILE A 43 -4.13 7.52 6.96
C ILE A 43 -3.43 7.98 5.69
N LYS A 44 -2.42 8.83 5.86
CA LYS A 44 -1.50 9.20 4.78
C LYS A 44 -0.41 8.13 4.63
N LYS A 45 0.24 8.09 3.47
CA LYS A 45 1.39 7.20 3.20
C LYS A 45 2.53 7.37 4.22
N ASP A 46 2.73 8.60 4.70
CA ASP A 46 3.77 9.00 5.66
C ASP A 46 3.39 8.74 7.12
N TYR A 47 2.20 8.18 7.38
CA TYR A 47 1.76 7.85 8.73
C TYR A 47 2.72 6.83 9.37
N ILE A 48 3.17 7.12 10.58
CA ILE A 48 4.05 6.23 11.35
C ILE A 48 3.17 5.29 12.16
N LEU A 49 3.24 4.00 11.82
CA LEU A 49 2.49 2.95 12.48
C LEU A 49 2.96 2.78 13.93
N GLN A 50 2.02 2.65 14.86
CA GLN A 50 2.29 2.39 16.27
C GLN A 50 2.01 0.93 16.61
N SER A 51 2.64 0.45 17.69
CA SER A 51 2.33 -0.87 18.22
C SER A 51 0.87 -0.93 18.67
N GLY A 52 0.16 -1.99 18.29
CA GLY A 52 -1.28 -2.14 18.56
C GLY A 52 -2.19 -1.57 17.47
N ASP A 53 -1.67 -0.83 16.49
CA ASP A 53 -2.51 -0.32 15.40
C ASP A 53 -3.11 -1.47 14.57
N VAL A 54 -4.37 -1.26 14.14
CA VAL A 54 -5.10 -2.16 13.25
C VAL A 54 -5.21 -1.51 11.89
N LEU A 55 -4.39 -1.98 10.95
CA LEU A 55 -4.45 -1.56 9.56
C LEU A 55 -5.48 -2.39 8.78
N ARG A 56 -6.35 -1.71 8.03
CA ARG A 56 -7.30 -2.31 7.08
C ARG A 56 -7.06 -1.74 5.70
N ILE A 57 -6.94 -2.64 4.72
CA ILE A 57 -6.76 -2.31 3.32
C ILE A 57 -7.98 -2.85 2.58
N TYR A 58 -8.71 -1.96 1.92
CA TYR A 58 -9.85 -2.34 1.08
C TYR A 58 -9.36 -2.49 -0.35
N VAL A 59 -9.48 -3.71 -0.88
CA VAL A 59 -9.09 -4.04 -2.25
C VAL A 59 -10.25 -4.81 -2.86
N THR A 60 -10.60 -4.45 -4.09
CA THR A 60 -11.61 -5.18 -4.88
C THR A 60 -10.97 -6.38 -5.59
N ASP A 61 -11.75 -7.41 -5.89
CA ASP A 61 -11.27 -8.62 -6.57
C ASP A 61 -10.56 -8.29 -7.89
N ALA A 62 -11.10 -7.34 -8.67
CA ALA A 62 -10.49 -6.87 -9.91
C ALA A 62 -9.08 -6.26 -9.72
N GLN A 63 -8.84 -5.56 -8.60
CA GLN A 63 -7.52 -5.02 -8.27
C GLN A 63 -6.55 -6.15 -7.89
N LEU A 64 -7.04 -7.16 -7.18
CA LEU A 64 -6.24 -8.33 -6.80
C LEU A 64 -5.83 -9.14 -8.04
N GLU A 65 -6.73 -9.29 -9.02
CA GLU A 65 -6.41 -9.90 -10.31
C GLU A 65 -5.36 -9.10 -11.11
N ASP A 66 -5.40 -7.77 -11.05
CA ASP A 66 -4.42 -6.91 -11.73
C ASP A 66 -3.00 -7.04 -11.14
N PHE A 67 -2.86 -7.37 -9.85
CA PHE A 67 -1.56 -7.60 -9.21
C PHE A 67 -0.89 -8.89 -9.66
N LYS A 68 -1.69 -9.93 -9.93
CA LYS A 68 -1.19 -11.23 -10.40
C LYS A 68 -0.68 -11.19 -11.83
N LYS A 69 -1.04 -10.16 -12.61
CA LYS A 69 -0.59 -10.02 -13.99
C LYS A 69 0.84 -9.48 -14.03
N PRO A 70 1.81 -10.20 -14.63
CA PRO A 70 3.14 -9.65 -14.84
C PRO A 70 3.03 -8.46 -15.78
N ARG A 71 3.33 -7.25 -15.29
CA ARG A 71 3.31 -6.06 -16.13
C ARG A 71 4.62 -5.96 -16.90
N PRO A 72 4.59 -5.86 -18.24
CA PRO A 72 5.80 -5.63 -18.99
C PRO A 72 6.38 -4.26 -18.60
N ALA A 73 7.67 -4.24 -18.23
CA ALA A 73 8.40 -3.01 -17.97
C ALA A 73 8.60 -2.25 -19.30
N GLN A 74 7.62 -1.42 -19.68
CA GLN A 74 7.75 -0.58 -20.86
C GLN A 74 8.65 0.61 -20.54
N LYS A 75 9.84 0.65 -21.16
CA LYS A 75 10.65 1.87 -21.25
C LYS A 75 9.87 2.85 -22.13
N LYS A 76 9.17 3.81 -21.53
CA LYS A 76 8.65 4.95 -22.29
C LYS A 76 9.86 5.83 -22.65
N PRO A 77 10.12 6.13 -23.93
CA PRO A 77 11.11 7.13 -24.28
C PRO A 77 10.65 8.47 -23.69
N PHE A 78 11.57 9.17 -23.01
CA PHE A 78 11.33 10.55 -22.62
C PHE A 78 11.38 11.41 -23.90
N PRO A 79 10.32 12.15 -24.26
CA PRO A 79 10.43 13.12 -25.33
C PRO A 79 11.41 14.22 -24.87
N TYR A 80 12.44 14.46 -25.68
CA TYR A 80 13.30 15.63 -25.58
C TYR A 80 12.62 16.81 -26.28
#